data_AF-A0A7J6V9C8-F1
#
_entry.id   AF-A0A7J6V9C8-F1
#
_cell.length_a   1.000
_cell.length_b   1.000
_cell.length_c   1.000
_cell.angle_alpha   90.00
_cell.angle_beta   90.00
_cell.angle_gamma   90.00
#
_symmetry.space_group_name_H-M   'P 1'
#
loop_
_entity.id
_entity.type
_entity.pdbx_description
1 polymer ?
#
loop_
_entity_poly.entity_id
_entity_poly.type
_entity_poly.pdbx_seq_one_letter_code
_entity_poly.pdbx_strand_id
1 'polypeptide(L)'
;SVRKADYLTMRHGFITVHLAPGSKFDFQKYIKRSLEDDFKVVVGISPLLWATVVIFLLINVNGWQALFWASLIPLIIILAVGTKLQAIITQMAIDIQERHAVVQGIPLVQVSDKYFWFSWPPLVLYLIHFTLFQNAFQITYFLWIWYEFGIKSCFHENFTLIIIRVTLGVAVQVLCSYITLPLYALVTQ
;
A
#
# COMPACT_ATOMS: atom_id res chain seq x y z
N SER A 1 -0.65 3.95 13.07
CA SER A 1 -2.07 3.92 13.48
C SER A 1 -2.64 5.27 13.13
N VAL A 2 -3.82 5.33 12.52
CA VAL A 2 -4.49 6.62 12.33
C VAL A 2 -4.90 7.12 13.71
N ARG A 3 -4.49 8.34 14.11
CA ARG A 3 -4.91 8.87 15.42
C ARG A 3 -6.42 9.06 15.40
N LYS A 4 -7.05 8.85 16.56
CA LYS A 4 -8.49 9.05 16.75
C LYS A 4 -8.93 10.46 16.31
N ALA A 5 -8.07 11.46 16.51
CA ALA A 5 -8.29 12.82 16.05
C ALA A 5 -8.37 12.90 14.51
N ASP A 6 -7.40 12.34 13.79
CA ASP A 6 -7.35 12.34 12.33
C ASP A 6 -8.58 11.61 11.73
N TYR A 7 -8.96 10.48 12.32
CA TYR A 7 -10.17 9.74 11.92
C TYR A 7 -11.46 10.56 12.11
N LEU A 8 -11.61 11.25 13.25
CA LEU A 8 -12.80 12.07 13.54
C LEU A 8 -12.88 13.28 12.60
N THR A 9 -11.75 13.93 12.34
CA THR A 9 -11.67 15.06 11.42
C THR A 9 -12.03 14.65 9.99
N MET A 10 -11.50 13.52 9.51
CA MET A 10 -11.85 12.97 8.19
C MET A 10 -13.34 12.65 8.07
N ARG A 11 -13.91 11.98 9.09
CA ARG A 11 -15.33 11.64 9.11
C ARG A 11 -16.18 12.92 9.03
N HIS A 12 -15.81 13.96 9.76
CA HIS A 12 -16.54 15.22 9.72
C HIS A 12 -16.43 15.92 8.38
N GLY A 13 -15.22 16.01 7.80
CA GLY A 13 -14.98 16.63 6.49
C GLY A 13 -15.78 15.93 5.39
N PHE A 14 -15.73 14.59 5.32
CA PHE A 14 -16.45 13.85 4.30
C PHE A 14 -17.97 13.96 4.41
N ILE A 15 -18.53 13.86 5.62
CA ILE A 15 -19.97 14.02 5.85
C ILE A 15 -20.44 15.42 5.42
N THR A 16 -19.63 16.45 5.69
CA THR A 16 -20.01 17.83 5.39
C THR A 16 -20.00 18.13 3.88
N VAL A 17 -19.11 17.49 3.12
CA VAL A 17 -18.95 17.73 1.67
C VAL A 17 -19.86 16.86 0.81
N HIS A 18 -20.13 15.62 1.23
CA HIS A 18 -20.79 14.62 0.36
C HIS A 18 -22.21 14.23 0.79
N LEU A 19 -22.69 14.66 1.96
CA LEU A 19 -23.98 14.21 2.51
C LEU A 19 -24.86 15.37 2.97
N ALA A 20 -26.11 15.37 2.51
CA ALA A 20 -27.14 16.27 3.02
C ALA A 20 -27.43 15.99 4.52
N PRO A 21 -27.73 17.04 5.32
CA PRO A 21 -27.99 16.90 6.75
C PRO A 21 -29.18 15.95 6.99
N GLY A 22 -28.93 14.81 7.65
CA GLY A 22 -29.95 13.80 7.97
C GLY A 22 -29.70 12.39 7.39
N SER A 23 -28.64 12.19 6.60
CA SER A 23 -28.30 10.87 6.06
C SER A 23 -27.64 9.95 7.09
N LYS A 24 -28.13 8.71 7.24
CA LYS A 24 -27.52 7.63 8.06
C LYS A 24 -26.30 7.01 7.36
N PHE A 25 -25.29 7.82 7.06
CA PHE A 25 -24.10 7.35 6.37
C PHE A 25 -23.08 6.74 7.33
N ASP A 26 -22.67 5.51 7.03
CA ASP A 26 -21.64 4.78 7.75
C ASP A 26 -20.31 4.89 6.99
N PHE A 27 -19.48 5.84 7.42
CA PHE A 27 -18.19 6.14 6.81
C PHE A 27 -17.23 4.93 6.86
N GLN A 28 -17.26 4.15 7.94
CA GLN A 28 -16.43 2.96 8.07
C GLN A 28 -16.86 1.89 7.04
N LYS A 29 -18.17 1.70 6.87
CA LYS A 29 -18.71 0.77 5.87
C LYS A 29 -18.41 1.20 4.43
N TYR A 30 -18.41 2.51 4.16
CA TYR A 30 -18.03 3.06 2.86
C TYR A 30 -16.56 2.78 2.55
N ILE A 31 -15.63 3.16 3.43
CA ILE A 31 -14.20 2.90 3.27
C ILE A 31 -13.94 1.39 3.06
N LYS A 32 -14.61 0.53 3.84
CA LYS A 32 -14.50 -0.92 3.69
C LYS A 32 -14.94 -1.40 2.30
N ARG A 33 -16.07 -0.90 1.79
CA ARG A 33 -16.59 -1.27 0.46
C ARG A 33 -15.71 -0.75 -0.67
N SER A 34 -15.27 0.50 -0.60
CA SER A 34 -14.35 1.06 -1.60
C SER A 34 -13.05 0.25 -1.67
N LEU A 35 -12.48 -0.10 -0.51
CA LEU A 35 -11.33 -1.00 -0.45
C LEU A 35 -11.65 -2.39 -1.02
N GLU A 36 -12.84 -2.94 -0.77
CA GLU A 36 -13.25 -4.26 -1.27
C GLU A 36 -13.46 -4.27 -2.79
N ASP A 37 -14.01 -3.21 -3.37
CA ASP A 37 -14.17 -3.05 -4.82
C ASP A 37 -12.81 -2.86 -5.52
N ASP A 38 -11.91 -2.06 -4.93
CA ASP A 38 -10.52 -1.91 -5.40
C ASP A 38 -9.77 -3.24 -5.28
N PHE A 39 -9.95 -3.97 -4.16
CA PHE A 39 -9.39 -5.29 -3.95
C PHE A 39 -9.94 -6.31 -4.94
N LYS A 40 -11.21 -6.23 -5.34
CA LYS A 40 -11.81 -7.14 -6.34
C LYS A 40 -11.22 -6.96 -7.74
N VAL A 41 -10.92 -5.72 -8.13
CA VAL A 41 -10.24 -5.40 -9.40
C VAL A 41 -8.78 -5.90 -9.38
N VAL A 42 -8.18 -5.98 -8.20
CA VAL A 42 -6.78 -6.33 -7.98
C VAL A 42 -6.54 -7.82 -7.74
N VAL A 43 -7.45 -8.51 -7.06
CA VAL A 43 -7.41 -9.96 -6.81
C VAL A 43 -7.71 -10.74 -8.09
N GLY A 44 -8.27 -10.07 -9.11
CA GLY A 44 -8.15 -10.53 -10.48
C GLY A 44 -6.67 -10.52 -10.86
N ILE A 45 -6.03 -11.69 -10.87
CA ILE A 45 -4.59 -11.81 -11.18
C ILE A 45 -4.39 -11.27 -12.60
N SER A 46 -3.84 -10.05 -12.70
CA SER A 46 -3.62 -9.45 -13.99
C SER A 46 -2.56 -10.27 -14.76
N PRO A 47 -2.69 -10.43 -16.08
CA PRO A 47 -1.70 -11.15 -16.88
C PRO A 47 -0.27 -10.64 -16.68
N LEU A 48 -0.12 -9.34 -16.36
CA LEU A 48 1.16 -8.72 -16.05
C LEU A 48 1.76 -9.24 -14.73
N LEU A 49 0.96 -9.35 -13.66
CA LEU A 49 1.41 -9.92 -12.38
C LEU A 49 1.77 -11.40 -12.52
N TRP A 50 1.02 -12.14 -13.33
CA TRP A 50 1.35 -13.53 -13.67
C TRP A 50 2.67 -13.63 -14.45
N ALA A 51 2.88 -12.74 -15.42
CA ALA A 51 4.12 -12.68 -16.19
C ALA A 51 5.34 -12.40 -15.30
N THR A 52 5.24 -11.50 -14.31
CA THR A 52 6.35 -11.26 -13.38
C THR A 52 6.69 -12.48 -12.54
N VAL A 53 5.69 -13.27 -12.14
CA VAL A 53 5.92 -14.54 -11.40
C VAL A 53 6.61 -15.57 -12.29
N VAL A 54 6.16 -15.73 -13.54
CA VAL A 54 6.78 -16.68 -14.49
C VAL A 54 8.21 -16.29 -14.77
N ILE A 55 8.49 -15.01 -15.03
CA ILE A 55 9.84 -14.49 -15.23
C ILE A 55 10.70 -14.73 -13.98
N PHE A 56 10.16 -14.48 -12.79
CA PHE A 56 10.86 -14.72 -11.53
C PHE A 56 11.24 -16.20 -11.36
N LEU A 57 10.32 -17.13 -11.63
CA LEU A 57 10.58 -18.56 -11.57
C LEU A 57 11.64 -18.99 -12.60
N LEU A 58 11.62 -18.44 -13.81
CA LEU A 58 12.61 -18.71 -14.86
C LEU A 58 14.01 -18.17 -14.51
N ILE A 59 14.07 -17.02 -13.84
CA ILE A 59 15.32 -16.37 -13.38
C ILE A 59 15.88 -17.01 -12.11
N ASN A 60 15.13 -17.88 -11.43
CA ASN A 60 15.54 -18.56 -10.20
C ASN A 60 16.59 -19.67 -10.46
N VAL A 61 17.72 -19.27 -11.03
CA VAL A 61 18.90 -20.11 -11.28
C VAL A 61 19.81 -20.07 -10.06
N ASN A 62 20.39 -21.23 -9.75
CA ASN A 62 21.26 -21.40 -8.58
C ASN A 62 22.43 -20.39 -8.59
N GLY A 63 22.63 -19.67 -7.49
CA GLY A 63 23.71 -18.67 -7.33
C GLY A 63 23.33 -17.21 -7.61
N TRP A 64 22.21 -16.91 -8.28
CA TRP A 64 21.84 -15.51 -8.60
C TRP A 64 21.18 -14.75 -7.43
N GLN A 65 20.92 -15.44 -6.32
CA GLN A 65 20.22 -14.91 -5.16
C GLN A 65 18.86 -14.25 -5.52
N ALA A 66 18.13 -14.77 -6.52
CA ALA A 66 16.86 -14.20 -6.99
C ALA A 66 15.85 -13.99 -5.85
N LEU A 67 15.78 -14.94 -4.89
CA LEU A 67 14.96 -14.84 -3.69
C LEU A 67 15.35 -13.69 -2.75
N PHE A 68 16.60 -13.24 -2.76
CA PHE A 68 17.04 -12.06 -2.02
C PHE A 68 16.47 -10.79 -2.65
N TRP A 69 16.67 -10.62 -3.95
CA TRP A 69 16.19 -9.47 -4.71
C TRP A 69 14.67 -9.36 -4.69
N ALA A 70 13.98 -10.49 -4.79
CA ALA A 70 12.52 -10.53 -4.68
C ALA A 70 12.00 -10.06 -3.32
N SER A 71 12.78 -10.22 -2.24
CA SER A 71 12.44 -9.68 -0.92
C SER A 71 12.73 -8.20 -0.78
N LEU A 72 13.74 -7.70 -1.50
CA LEU A 72 14.19 -6.31 -1.41
C LEU A 72 13.31 -5.37 -2.24
N ILE A 73 12.84 -5.82 -3.40
CA ILE A 73 12.02 -5.00 -4.32
C ILE A 73 10.72 -4.48 -3.65
N PRO A 74 9.88 -5.31 -3.01
CA PRO A 74 8.69 -4.84 -2.29
C PRO A 74 9.01 -3.82 -1.20
N LEU A 75 10.13 -4.00 -0.50
CA LEU A 75 10.55 -3.10 0.56
C LEU A 75 10.98 -1.73 0.01
N ILE A 76 11.71 -1.69 -1.10
CA ILE A 76 12.09 -0.43 -1.75
C ILE A 76 10.84 0.30 -2.24
N ILE A 77 9.92 -0.41 -2.89
CA ILE A 77 8.69 0.18 -3.43
C ILE A 77 7.83 0.76 -2.30
N ILE A 78 7.61 0.00 -1.20
CA ILE A 78 6.74 0.48 -0.13
C ILE A 78 7.31 1.70 0.60
N LEU A 79 8.63 1.77 0.77
CA LEU A 79 9.29 2.93 1.36
C LEU A 79 9.20 4.14 0.43
N ALA A 80 9.44 3.96 -0.88
CA ALA A 80 9.32 5.03 -1.85
C ALA A 80 7.88 5.57 -1.94
N VAL A 81 6.89 4.68 -1.98
CA VAL A 81 5.47 5.05 -2.00
C VAL A 81 5.06 5.72 -0.69
N GLY A 82 5.43 5.15 0.46
CA GLY A 82 5.09 5.69 1.78
C GLY A 82 5.67 7.09 2.00
N THR A 83 6.94 7.30 1.66
CA THR A 83 7.60 8.62 1.75
C THR A 83 6.95 9.65 0.83
N LYS A 84 6.57 9.24 -0.39
CA LYS A 84 5.85 10.14 -1.32
C LYS A 84 4.48 10.53 -0.78
N LEU A 85 3.70 9.59 -0.26
CA LEU A 85 2.40 9.91 0.32
C LEU A 85 2.52 10.87 1.51
N GLN A 86 3.51 10.64 2.39
CA GLN A 86 3.80 11.56 3.50
C GLN A 86 4.22 12.95 3.02
N ALA A 87 5.02 13.04 1.95
CA ALA A 87 5.41 14.31 1.37
C ALA A 87 4.21 15.07 0.78
N ILE A 88 3.31 14.37 0.09
CA ILE A 88 2.07 14.95 -0.47
C ILE A 88 1.20 15.51 0.67
N ILE A 89 1.00 14.76 1.75
CA ILE A 89 0.22 15.23 2.91
C ILE A 89 0.84 16.47 3.56
N THR A 90 2.16 16.49 3.72
CA THR A 90 2.86 17.65 4.30
C THR A 90 2.69 18.89 3.43
N GLN A 91 2.80 18.74 2.10
CA GLN A 91 2.59 19.83 1.15
C GLN A 91 1.14 20.34 1.18
N MET A 92 0.16 19.42 1.21
CA MET A 92 -1.26 19.80 1.33
C MET A 92 -1.54 20.52 2.66
N ALA A 93 -0.92 20.11 3.77
CA ALA A 93 -1.09 20.78 5.05
C ALA A 93 -0.56 22.22 5.06
N ILE A 94 0.56 22.48 4.37
CA ILE A 94 1.15 23.82 4.23
C ILE A 94 0.25 24.71 3.37
N ASP A 95 -0.22 24.21 2.21
CA ASP A 95 -1.09 24.98 1.30
C ASP A 95 -2.42 25.35 1.98
N ILE A 96 -2.96 24.45 2.83
CA ILE A 96 -4.13 24.74 3.67
C ILE A 96 -3.86 25.90 4.63
N GLN A 97 -2.71 25.91 5.31
CA GLN A 97 -2.37 26.95 6.28
C GLN A 97 -2.21 28.33 5.62
N GLU A 98 -1.61 28.39 4.42
CA GLU A 98 -1.47 29.64 3.66
C GLU A 98 -2.82 30.13 3.10
N ARG A 99 -3.64 29.24 2.53
CA ARG A 99 -4.96 29.59 1.98
C ARG A 99 -5.96 30.03 3.05
N HIS A 100 -5.95 29.38 4.22
CA HIS A 100 -6.83 29.74 5.34
C HIS A 100 -6.43 31.04 6.04
N ALA A 101 -5.17 31.47 5.92
CA ALA A 101 -4.73 32.78 6.39
C ALA A 101 -5.21 33.92 5.48
N VAL A 102 -5.52 33.64 4.20
CA VAL A 102 -5.83 34.67 3.18
C VAL A 102 -7.32 34.75 2.81
N VAL A 103 -8.13 33.70 3.03
CA VAL A 103 -9.58 33.72 2.72
C VAL A 103 -10.40 33.00 3.81
N GLN A 104 -11.11 33.77 4.64
CA GLN A 104 -12.18 33.23 5.50
C GLN A 104 -13.39 32.83 4.63
N GLY A 105 -13.49 31.56 4.26
CA GLY A 105 -14.69 31.07 3.59
C GLY A 105 -14.56 29.68 2.99
N ILE A 106 -15.17 28.71 3.69
CA ILE A 106 -15.59 27.37 3.22
C ILE A 106 -14.44 26.37 2.96
N PRO A 107 -14.37 25.24 3.68
CA PRO A 107 -13.31 24.26 3.52
C PRO A 107 -13.63 23.36 2.34
N LEU A 108 -13.26 23.77 1.12
CA LEU A 108 -13.17 22.83 0.01
C LEU A 108 -11.73 22.31 -0.04
N VAL A 109 -11.50 21.15 0.57
CA VAL A 109 -10.24 20.41 0.44
C VAL A 109 -10.13 19.97 -1.02
N GLN A 110 -9.54 20.82 -1.85
CA GLN A 110 -9.34 20.52 -3.26
C GLN A 110 -8.00 19.77 -3.37
N VAL A 111 -8.05 18.45 -3.19
CA VAL A 111 -6.88 17.60 -3.40
C VAL A 111 -6.44 17.78 -4.84
N SER A 112 -5.24 18.31 -5.06
CA SER A 112 -4.71 18.50 -6.41
C SER A 112 -3.89 17.29 -6.83
N ASP A 113 -4.27 16.66 -7.94
CA ASP A 113 -3.55 15.53 -8.53
C ASP A 113 -2.09 15.86 -8.91
N LYS A 114 -1.72 17.16 -8.97
CA LYS A 114 -0.37 17.63 -9.33
C LYS A 114 0.73 17.09 -8.43
N TYR A 115 0.43 16.75 -7.18
CA TYR A 115 1.44 16.26 -6.25
C TYR A 115 1.75 14.77 -6.40
N PHE A 116 0.91 14.02 -7.15
CA PHE A 116 1.13 12.61 -7.43
C PHE A 116 2.21 12.41 -8.49
N TRP A 117 2.85 11.24 -8.45
CA TRP A 117 3.78 10.83 -9.52
C TRP A 117 3.09 10.90 -10.87
N PHE A 118 3.68 11.68 -11.79
CA PHE A 118 3.16 11.94 -13.13
C PHE A 118 1.74 12.52 -13.16
N SER A 119 1.27 13.13 -12.06
CA SER A 119 -0.13 13.53 -11.88
C SER A 119 -1.12 12.37 -12.10
N TRP A 120 -0.71 11.15 -11.77
CA TRP A 120 -1.50 9.93 -12.00
C TRP A 120 -1.71 9.13 -10.69
N PRO A 121 -2.76 9.45 -9.92
CA PRO A 121 -3.10 8.77 -8.66
C PRO A 121 -3.24 7.23 -8.75
N PRO A 122 -3.75 6.64 -9.86
CA PRO A 122 -3.85 5.18 -10.00
C PRO A 122 -2.50 4.44 -9.95
N LEU A 123 -1.40 5.12 -10.29
CA LEU A 123 -0.06 4.52 -10.27
C LEU A 123 0.35 4.09 -8.86
N VAL A 124 0.04 4.91 -7.86
CA VAL A 124 0.33 4.63 -6.46
C VAL A 124 -0.42 3.37 -6.03
N LEU A 125 -1.71 3.30 -6.36
CA LEU A 125 -2.54 2.15 -6.06
C LEU A 125 -1.98 0.89 -6.72
N TYR A 126 -1.55 0.97 -7.98
CA TYR A 126 -0.90 -0.14 -8.68
C TYR A 126 0.37 -0.63 -7.97
N LEU A 127 1.23 0.28 -7.50
CA LEU A 127 2.46 -0.08 -6.78
C LEU A 127 2.20 -0.72 -5.42
N ILE A 128 1.20 -0.23 -4.68
CA ILE A 128 0.77 -0.83 -3.40
C ILE A 128 0.30 -2.26 -3.64
N HIS A 129 -0.50 -2.47 -4.67
CA HIS A 129 -1.01 -3.79 -5.05
C HIS A 129 0.08 -4.75 -5.51
N PHE A 130 0.98 -4.27 -6.37
CA PHE A 130 2.15 -5.04 -6.79
C PHE A 130 2.97 -5.51 -5.59
N THR A 131 3.20 -4.62 -4.62
CA THR A 131 3.93 -4.92 -3.38
C THR A 131 3.22 -5.99 -2.54
N LEU A 132 1.91 -5.85 -2.34
CA LEU A 132 1.09 -6.82 -1.59
C LEU A 132 1.12 -8.20 -2.25
N PHE A 133 0.95 -8.25 -3.57
CA PHE A 133 0.99 -9.49 -4.34
C PHE A 133 2.36 -10.17 -4.26
N GLN A 134 3.44 -9.42 -4.49
CA GLN A 134 4.81 -9.94 -4.45
C GLN A 134 5.16 -10.49 -3.06
N ASN A 135 4.75 -9.79 -1.99
CA ASN A 135 4.98 -10.23 -0.61
C ASN A 135 4.17 -11.49 -0.27
N ALA A 136 2.89 -11.55 -0.67
CA ALA A 136 2.05 -12.73 -0.47
C ALA A 136 2.57 -13.94 -1.25
N PHE A 137 3.00 -13.74 -2.50
CA PHE A 137 3.63 -14.78 -3.31
C PHE A 137 4.91 -15.30 -2.65
N GLN A 138 5.76 -14.42 -2.14
CA GLN A 138 7.00 -14.81 -1.47
C GLN A 138 6.75 -15.65 -0.20
N ILE A 139 5.78 -15.26 0.62
CA ILE A 139 5.39 -16.04 1.82
C ILE A 139 4.80 -17.41 1.40
N THR A 140 3.93 -17.43 0.40
CA THR A 140 3.33 -18.68 -0.11
C THR A 140 4.39 -19.62 -0.68
N TYR A 141 5.31 -19.09 -1.47
CA TYR A 141 6.43 -19.85 -2.02
C TYR A 141 7.35 -20.40 -0.91
N PHE A 142 7.62 -19.60 0.12
CA PHE A 142 8.38 -20.05 1.29
C PHE A 142 7.68 -21.20 2.02
N LEU A 143 6.38 -21.08 2.30
CA LEU A 143 5.59 -22.13 2.94
C LEU A 143 5.53 -23.41 2.10
N TRP A 144 5.41 -23.26 0.77
CA TRP A 144 5.42 -24.39 -0.16
C TRP A 144 6.74 -25.16 -0.11
N ILE A 145 7.87 -24.46 -0.22
CA ILE A 145 9.21 -25.09 -0.16
C ILE A 145 9.44 -25.73 1.21
N TRP A 146 9.02 -25.07 2.30
CA TRP A 146 9.08 -25.64 3.65
C TRP A 146 8.29 -26.94 3.74
N TYR A 147 7.06 -26.97 3.21
CA TYR A 147 6.19 -28.14 3.26
C TYR A 147 6.77 -29.31 2.46
N GLU A 148 7.25 -29.06 1.24
CA GLU A 148 7.72 -30.10 0.32
C GLU A 148 9.11 -30.64 0.68
N PHE A 149 10.06 -29.77 1.00
CA PHE A 149 11.47 -30.14 1.16
C PHE A 149 11.96 -30.11 2.62
N GLY A 150 11.18 -29.53 3.54
CA GLY A 150 11.56 -29.34 4.93
C GLY A 150 12.55 -28.20 5.16
N ILE A 151 12.85 -27.92 6.44
CA ILE A 151 13.72 -26.80 6.86
C ILE A 151 15.21 -27.07 6.56
N LYS A 152 15.60 -28.34 6.41
CA LYS A 152 16.99 -28.81 6.26
C LYS A 152 17.40 -29.06 4.80
N SER A 153 16.88 -28.31 3.84
CA SER A 153 17.22 -28.48 2.41
C SER A 153 18.31 -27.52 1.95
N CYS A 154 18.97 -27.82 0.82
CA CYS A 154 19.98 -26.96 0.18
C CYS A 154 19.50 -25.53 -0.13
N PHE A 155 18.17 -25.32 -0.27
CA PHE A 155 17.57 -24.00 -0.43
C PHE A 155 17.64 -23.13 0.83
N HIS A 156 17.85 -23.73 2.00
CA HIS A 156 17.90 -23.10 3.30
C HIS A 156 19.32 -23.08 3.87
N GLU A 157 20.31 -22.80 3.03
CA GLU A 157 21.73 -22.76 3.43
C GLU A 157 22.00 -21.87 4.66
N ASN A 158 21.30 -20.73 4.76
CA ASN A 158 21.43 -19.79 5.87
C ASN A 158 20.08 -19.52 6.54
N PHE A 159 19.79 -20.27 7.61
CA PHE A 159 18.56 -20.12 8.40
C PHE A 159 18.34 -18.68 8.92
N THR A 160 19.43 -17.97 9.28
CA THR A 160 19.37 -16.55 9.69
C THR A 160 18.83 -15.64 8.59
N LEU A 161 19.26 -15.82 7.34
CA LEU A 161 18.77 -15.00 6.21
C LEU A 161 17.29 -15.25 5.93
N ILE A 162 16.83 -16.48 6.16
CA ILE A 162 15.43 -16.85 5.99
C ILE A 162 14.56 -16.19 7.05
N ILE A 163 14.95 -16.27 8.32
CA ILE A 163 14.24 -15.58 9.40
C ILE A 163 14.14 -14.09 9.11
N ILE A 164 15.25 -13.44 8.73
CA ILE A 164 15.27 -12.02 8.39
C ILE A 164 14.30 -11.71 7.25
N ARG A 165 14.23 -12.54 6.20
CA ARG A 165 13.30 -12.32 5.08
C ARG A 165 11.85 -12.48 5.48
N VAL A 166 11.53 -13.50 6.28
CA VAL A 166 10.15 -13.73 6.75
C VAL A 166 9.72 -12.58 7.66
N THR A 167 10.56 -12.15 8.60
CA THR A 167 10.25 -11.02 9.49
C THR A 167 10.08 -9.72 8.70
N LEU A 168 10.93 -9.49 7.70
CA LEU A 168 10.86 -8.33 6.81
C LEU A 168 9.60 -8.37 5.93
N GLY A 169 9.22 -9.52 5.38
CA GLY A 169 7.97 -9.69 4.63
C GLY A 169 6.74 -9.41 5.50
N VAL A 170 6.71 -9.93 6.73
CA VAL A 170 5.64 -9.62 7.69
C VAL A 170 5.61 -8.12 8.02
N ALA A 171 6.77 -7.50 8.26
CA ALA A 171 6.85 -6.07 8.55
C ALA A 171 6.34 -5.21 7.37
N VAL A 172 6.72 -5.55 6.13
CA VAL A 172 6.22 -4.90 4.92
C VAL A 172 4.71 -5.04 4.81
N GLN A 173 4.15 -6.22 5.09
CA GLN A 173 2.71 -6.43 5.07
C GLN A 173 1.98 -5.52 6.06
N VAL A 174 2.50 -5.44 7.30
CA VAL A 174 1.94 -4.58 8.35
C VAL A 174 2.03 -3.11 7.93
N LEU A 175 3.18 -2.66 7.43
CA LEU A 175 3.35 -1.28 6.96
C LEU A 175 2.38 -0.94 5.83
N CYS A 176 2.26 -1.82 4.84
CA CYS A 176 1.42 -1.63 3.67
C CYS A 176 -0.07 -1.56 4.06
N SER A 177 -0.54 -2.50 4.89
CA SER A 177 -1.94 -2.56 5.32
C SER A 177 -2.31 -1.49 6.35
N TYR A 178 -1.40 -1.12 7.25
CA TYR A 178 -1.72 -0.25 8.39
C TYR A 178 -1.39 1.22 8.18
N ILE A 179 -0.43 1.52 7.32
CA ILE A 179 0.02 2.88 7.04
C ILE A 179 -0.34 3.26 5.61
N THR A 180 0.19 2.56 4.62
CA THR A 180 0.14 3.02 3.23
C THR A 180 -1.27 3.03 2.64
N LEU A 181 -2.07 1.98 2.88
CA LEU A 181 -3.46 1.91 2.38
C LEU A 181 -4.37 2.99 2.99
N PRO A 182 -4.44 3.16 4.34
CA PRO A 182 -5.21 4.25 4.93
C PRO A 182 -4.73 5.64 4.50
N LEU A 183 -3.41 5.81 4.36
CA LEU A 183 -2.82 7.08 3.94
C LEU A 183 -3.18 7.40 2.49
N TYR A 184 -3.20 6.41 1.60
CA TYR A 184 -3.65 6.56 0.22
C TYR A 184 -5.10 7.01 0.18
N ALA A 185 -6.00 6.29 0.88
CA ALA A 185 -7.42 6.61 0.91
C ALA A 185 -7.71 8.03 1.44
N LEU A 186 -6.87 8.53 2.37
CA LEU A 186 -6.96 9.90 2.90
C LEU A 186 -6.53 10.96 1.89
N VAL A 187 -5.52 10.68 1.07
CA VAL A 187 -5.02 11.63 0.07
C VAL A 187 -5.91 11.65 -1.16
N THR A 188 -6.52 10.53 -1.55
CA THR A 188 -7.36 10.45 -2.76
C THR A 188 -8.83 10.80 -2.53
N GLN A 189 -9.22 11.18 -1.31
CA GLN A 189 -10.58 11.59 -0.94
C GLN A 189 -10.81 13.08 -1.11
#